data_AF-A0A7Y4WK78-F1
#
_entry.id   AF-A0A7Y4WK78-F1
#
_cell.length_a   1.000
_cell.length_b   1.000
_cell.length_c   1.000
_cell.angle_alpha   90.00
_cell.angle_beta   90.00
_cell.angle_gamma   90.00
#
_symmetry.space_group_name_H-M   'P 1'
#
loop_
_entity.id
_entity.type
_entity.pdbx_description
1 polymer ?
#
loop_
_entity_poly.entity_id
_entity_poly.type
_entity_poly.pdbx_seq_one_letter_code
_entity_poly.pdbx_strand_id
1 'polypeptide(L)'
;MPPRLLLTIDVEEDMPGWKITDPISVSNVAALPRLAELCAANGVRPTYLCTYPVATTPSSAAVLRALHARGDCEIGTHLHAWNTPPFASVPGRAGDERAHAYYQFELTPERLR
;
A
#
# COMPACT_ATOMS: atom_id res chain seq x y z
N MET A 1 5.44 -16.38 28.75
CA MET A 1 5.64 -15.12 28.01
C MET A 1 4.30 -14.43 27.85
N PRO A 2 4.18 -13.11 28.08
CA PRO A 2 2.97 -12.38 27.73
C PRO A 2 2.77 -12.40 26.20
N PRO A 3 1.52 -12.29 25.71
CA PRO A 3 1.23 -12.18 24.29
C PRO A 3 1.91 -10.94 23.69
N ARG A 4 2.35 -11.04 22.43
CA ARG A 4 2.88 -9.93 21.64
C ARG A 4 1.79 -9.50 20.65
N LEU A 5 1.62 -8.19 20.50
CA LEU A 5 0.73 -7.58 19.51
C LEU A 5 1.59 -6.82 18.51
N LEU A 6 1.29 -6.98 17.22
CA LEU A 6 1.82 -6.17 16.14
C LEU A 6 0.64 -5.53 15.41
N LEU A 7 0.74 -4.24 15.11
CA LEU A 7 -0.22 -3.52 14.30
C LEU A 7 0.43 -3.17 12.96
N THR A 8 -0.06 -3.79 11.89
CA THR A 8 0.27 -3.43 10.52
C THR A 8 -0.91 -2.72 9.88
N ILE A 9 -0.62 -1.75 9.02
CA ILE A 9 -1.61 -1.03 8.23
C ILE A 9 -1.23 -1.21 6.77
N ASP A 10 -2.06 -1.89 6.00
CA ASP A 10 -1.92 -1.94 4.55
C ASP A 10 -2.36 -0.58 3.99
N VAL A 11 -1.37 0.18 3.51
CA VAL A 11 -1.57 1.49 2.90
C VAL A 11 -1.61 1.28 1.39
N GLU A 12 -2.82 1.10 0.89
CA GLU A 12 -3.14 0.83 -0.50
C GLU A 12 -3.73 2.07 -1.21
N GLU A 13 -4.05 1.93 -2.50
CA GLU A 13 -4.73 2.95 -3.30
C GLU A 13 -6.16 3.22 -2.81
N ASP A 14 -6.75 4.33 -3.28
CA ASP A 14 -8.18 4.55 -3.12
C ASP A 14 -8.96 3.50 -3.92
N MET A 15 -9.78 2.69 -3.21
CA MET A 15 -10.58 1.63 -3.83
C MET A 15 -12.08 1.72 -3.50
N PRO A 16 -12.81 2.76 -3.97
CA PRO A 16 -14.24 2.90 -3.70
C PRO A 16 -15.01 1.68 -4.24
N GLY A 17 -15.74 1.00 -3.36
CA GLY A 17 -16.46 -0.22 -3.71
C GLY A 17 -15.55 -1.40 -4.07
N TRP A 18 -14.32 -1.44 -3.52
CA TRP A 18 -13.32 -2.49 -3.77
C TRP A 18 -12.87 -2.56 -5.23
N LYS A 19 -12.72 -1.40 -5.85
CA LYS A 19 -12.28 -1.23 -7.25
C LYS A 19 -11.23 -0.15 -7.33
N ILE A 20 -10.14 -0.45 -8.00
CA ILE A 20 -9.06 0.51 -8.29
C ILE A 20 -9.60 1.62 -9.19
N THR A 21 -9.12 2.84 -8.96
CA THR A 21 -9.42 4.03 -9.78
C THR A 21 -8.50 4.14 -10.99
N ASP A 22 -9.00 4.70 -12.10
CA ASP A 22 -8.20 5.14 -13.25
C ASP A 22 -8.49 6.64 -13.52
N PRO A 23 -7.53 7.55 -13.27
CA PRO A 23 -6.17 7.30 -12.80
C PRO A 23 -6.14 6.79 -11.35
N ILE A 24 -5.10 6.02 -11.01
CA ILE A 24 -4.84 5.58 -9.62
C ILE A 24 -4.71 6.81 -8.72
N SER A 25 -5.38 6.79 -7.57
CA SER A 25 -5.26 7.81 -6.53
C SER A 25 -4.86 7.21 -5.19
N VAL A 26 -4.17 8.02 -4.38
CA VAL A 26 -3.67 7.67 -3.04
C VAL A 26 -4.02 8.77 -2.03
N SER A 27 -5.21 9.35 -2.19
CA SER A 27 -5.66 10.50 -1.39
C SER A 27 -5.92 10.13 0.07
N ASN A 28 -6.31 8.88 0.33
CA ASN A 28 -6.41 8.27 1.66
C ASN A 28 -5.15 8.44 2.52
N VAL A 29 -3.95 8.51 1.93
CA VAL A 29 -2.68 8.64 2.66
C VAL A 29 -2.62 9.91 3.52
N ALA A 30 -3.34 10.98 3.13
CA ALA A 30 -3.44 12.20 3.92
C ALA A 30 -4.11 11.98 5.31
N ALA A 31 -4.79 10.86 5.53
CA ALA A 31 -5.37 10.49 6.81
C ALA A 31 -4.38 9.83 7.78
N LEU A 32 -3.22 9.36 7.31
CA LEU A 32 -2.25 8.64 8.14
C LEU A 32 -1.73 9.44 9.36
N PRO A 33 -1.49 10.77 9.27
CA PRO A 33 -1.09 11.54 10.46
C PRO A 33 -2.10 11.44 11.61
N ARG A 34 -3.41 11.47 11.31
CA ARG A 34 -4.46 11.29 12.32
C ARG A 34 -4.42 9.90 12.94
N LEU A 35 -4.17 8.86 12.13
CA LEU A 35 -4.00 7.49 12.62
C LEU A 35 -2.75 7.37 13.50
N ALA A 36 -1.64 8.00 13.12
CA ALA A 36 -0.41 8.01 13.91
C ALA A 36 -0.61 8.63 15.30
N GLU A 37 -1.36 9.74 15.40
CA GLU A 37 -1.72 10.32 16.70
C GLU A 37 -2.54 9.36 17.56
N LEU A 38 -3.49 8.63 16.96
CA LEU A 38 -4.27 7.63 17.67
C LEU A 38 -3.40 6.46 18.16
N CYS A 39 -2.47 5.97 17.34
CA CYS A 39 -1.53 4.94 17.74
C CYS A 39 -0.63 5.42 18.89
N ALA A 40 -0.08 6.63 18.79
CA ALA A 40 0.76 7.23 19.83
C ALA A 40 0.02 7.38 21.16
N ALA A 41 -1.24 7.85 21.14
CA ALA A 41 -2.08 7.97 22.33
C ALA A 41 -2.33 6.62 23.05
N ASN A 42 -2.20 5.51 22.33
CA ASN A 42 -2.35 4.15 22.86
C ASN A 42 -1.01 3.42 23.06
N GLY A 43 0.13 4.10 22.88
CA GLY A 43 1.46 3.48 23.01
C GLY A 43 1.77 2.41 21.94
N VAL A 44 1.10 2.46 20.79
CA VAL A 44 1.27 1.52 19.68
C VAL A 44 2.20 2.13 18.63
N ARG A 45 3.19 1.35 18.17
CA ARG A 45 4.07 1.70 17.05
C ARG A 45 3.61 0.95 15.80
N PRO A 46 2.94 1.60 14.83
CA PRO A 46 2.42 0.91 13.66
C PRO A 46 3.53 0.63 12.63
N THR A 47 3.30 -0.41 11.82
CA THR A 47 4.05 -0.63 10.57
C THR A 47 3.14 -0.32 9.39
N TYR A 48 3.53 0.64 8.53
CA TYR A 48 2.79 0.99 7.32
C TYR A 48 3.34 0.20 6.14
N LEU A 49 2.56 -0.74 5.61
CA LEU A 49 2.93 -1.58 4.47
C LEU A 49 2.35 -0.95 3.20
N CYS A 50 3.22 -0.34 2.38
CA CYS A 50 2.80 0.53 1.29
C CYS A 50 2.80 -0.19 -0.06
N THR A 51 1.77 0.04 -0.87
CA THR A 51 1.79 -0.34 -2.29
C THR A 51 2.76 0.54 -3.09
N TYR A 52 3.08 0.13 -4.32
CA TYR A 52 3.98 0.90 -5.17
C TYR A 52 3.49 2.34 -5.43
N PRO A 53 2.24 2.59 -5.88
CA PRO A 53 1.71 3.95 -6.05
C PRO A 53 1.78 4.80 -4.78
N VAL A 54 1.51 4.20 -3.61
CA VAL A 54 1.63 4.88 -2.31
C VAL A 54 3.07 5.29 -2.04
N ALA A 55 4.04 4.40 -2.27
CA ALA A 55 5.45 4.69 -2.04
C ALA A 55 6.03 5.70 -3.05
N THR A 56 5.54 5.74 -4.29
CA THR A 56 6.15 6.55 -5.37
C THR A 56 5.42 7.84 -5.69
N THR A 57 4.17 8.01 -5.28
CA THR A 57 3.45 9.28 -5.49
C THR A 57 4.06 10.38 -4.61
N PRO A 58 4.52 11.52 -5.16
CA PRO A 58 5.29 12.51 -4.39
C PRO A 58 4.60 13.03 -3.11
N SER A 59 3.29 13.28 -3.16
CA SER A 59 2.50 13.76 -2.02
C SER A 59 2.39 12.69 -0.92
N SER A 60 2.05 11.46 -1.30
CA SER A 60 2.00 10.31 -0.39
C SER A 60 3.36 10.04 0.24
N ALA A 61 4.43 9.98 -0.57
CA ALA A 61 5.79 9.76 -0.09
C ALA A 61 6.26 10.86 0.88
N ALA A 62 5.79 12.10 0.74
CA ALA A 62 6.08 13.17 1.69
C ALA A 62 5.42 12.92 3.06
N VAL A 63 4.19 12.43 3.09
CA VAL A 63 3.51 12.02 4.33
C VAL A 63 4.26 10.87 5.01
N LEU A 64 4.62 9.83 4.25
CA LEU A 64 5.37 8.68 4.78
C LEU A 64 6.73 9.09 5.35
N ARG A 65 7.46 9.98 4.69
CA ARG A 65 8.73 10.53 5.20
C ARG A 65 8.52 11.30 6.50
N ALA A 66 7.49 12.12 6.59
CA ALA A 66 7.17 12.88 7.79
C ALA A 66 6.81 11.95 8.96
N LEU A 67 6.05 10.88 8.70
CA LEU A 67 5.73 9.86 9.69
C LEU A 67 6.99 9.12 10.16
N HIS A 68 7.81 8.63 9.23
CA HIS A 68 9.04 7.92 9.56
C HIS A 68 10.02 8.77 10.38
N ALA A 69 10.12 10.07 10.09
CA ALA A 69 11.00 11.00 10.81
C ALA A 69 10.65 11.17 12.31
N ARG A 70 9.43 10.81 12.74
CA ARG A 70 9.04 10.82 14.16
C ARG A 70 9.72 9.70 14.96
N GLY A 71 10.16 8.63 14.30
CA GLY A 71 10.78 7.46 14.94
C GLY A 71 9.80 6.51 15.65
N ASP A 72 8.49 6.76 15.56
CA ASP A 72 7.45 5.99 16.24
C ASP A 72 6.67 5.04 15.31
N CYS A 73 7.13 4.85 14.07
CA CYS A 73 6.57 3.87 13.13
C CYS A 73 7.65 3.18 12.28
N GLU A 74 7.25 2.09 11.63
CA GLU A 74 8.04 1.39 10.60
C GLU A 74 7.36 1.52 9.24
N ILE A 75 8.14 1.50 8.15
CA ILE A 75 7.64 1.53 6.77
C ILE A 75 8.12 0.25 6.07
N GLY A 76 7.18 -0.49 5.51
CA GLY A 76 7.44 -1.69 4.70
C GLY A 76 6.66 -1.65 3.39
N THR A 77 6.69 -2.75 2.66
CA THR A 77 6.08 -2.86 1.32
C THR A 77 4.94 -3.87 1.31
N HIS A 78 3.82 -3.52 0.68
CA HIS A 78 2.68 -4.37 0.33
C HIS A 78 2.50 -4.30 -1.19
N LEU A 79 3.41 -4.90 -1.96
CA LEU A 79 3.43 -4.71 -3.43
C LEU A 79 2.35 -5.55 -4.11
N HIS A 80 1.63 -4.92 -5.05
CA HIS A 80 0.66 -5.61 -5.89
C HIS A 80 1.26 -5.93 -7.27
N ALA A 81 0.92 -7.10 -7.81
CA ALA A 81 1.39 -7.52 -9.14
C ALA A 81 0.86 -6.63 -10.28
N TRP A 82 -0.28 -5.94 -10.08
CA TRP A 82 -0.91 -5.14 -11.13
C TRP A 82 -0.40 -3.70 -11.25
N ASN A 83 0.25 -3.15 -10.22
CA ASN A 83 0.65 -1.74 -10.21
C ASN A 83 2.11 -1.50 -9.78
N THR A 84 2.85 -2.57 -9.49
CA THR A 84 4.29 -2.51 -9.21
C THR A 84 5.06 -2.76 -10.50
N PRO A 85 6.12 -1.99 -10.81
CA PRO A 85 7.01 -2.29 -11.94
C PRO A 85 7.53 -3.73 -11.91
N PRO A 86 7.73 -4.33 -13.08
CA PRO A 86 7.78 -3.67 -14.39
C PRO A 86 6.42 -3.57 -15.11
N PHE A 87 5.32 -3.95 -14.45
CA PHE A 87 3.99 -3.88 -15.07
C PHE A 87 3.57 -2.43 -15.26
N ALA A 88 3.46 -2.00 -16.52
CA ALA A 88 3.16 -0.61 -16.90
C ALA A 88 1.65 -0.29 -16.91
N SER A 89 0.78 -1.29 -16.80
CA SER A 89 -0.68 -1.13 -16.84
C SER A 89 -1.33 -1.97 -15.76
N VAL A 90 -2.27 -1.37 -15.02
CA VAL A 90 -3.25 -2.12 -14.22
C VAL A 90 -3.98 -3.07 -15.18
N PRO A 91 -4.04 -4.38 -14.91
CA PRO A 91 -4.92 -5.29 -15.64
C PRO A 91 -6.39 -4.79 -15.50
N GLY A 92 -7.38 -5.46 -16.12
CA GLY A 92 -8.82 -5.07 -15.98
C GLY A 92 -9.36 -4.10 -16.99
N ARG A 93 -8.53 -3.70 -17.95
CA ARG A 93 -8.99 -3.11 -19.21
C ARG A 93 -9.71 -4.12 -20.13
N ALA A 94 -9.73 -5.41 -19.80
CA ALA A 94 -10.62 -6.40 -20.41
C ALA A 94 -10.86 -7.59 -19.46
N GLY A 95 -11.99 -7.59 -18.76
CA GLY A 95 -12.43 -8.72 -17.92
C GLY A 95 -11.93 -8.68 -16.48
N ASP A 96 -12.75 -9.23 -15.59
CA ASP A 96 -12.55 -9.29 -14.15
C ASP A 96 -11.15 -9.84 -13.77
N GLU A 97 -10.27 -8.97 -13.31
CA GLU A 97 -8.88 -9.30 -12.94
C GLU A 97 -8.77 -10.17 -11.70
N ARG A 98 -9.88 -10.32 -10.96
CA ARG A 98 -9.98 -11.32 -9.90
C ARG A 98 -9.69 -12.73 -10.43
N ALA A 99 -9.70 -12.92 -11.76
CA ALA A 99 -9.48 -14.20 -12.40
C ALA A 99 -8.03 -14.53 -12.78
N HIS A 100 -7.07 -13.60 -12.90
CA HIS A 100 -5.90 -13.83 -13.81
C HIS A 100 -4.47 -13.62 -13.29
N ALA A 101 -4.27 -13.43 -11.99
CA ALA A 101 -3.06 -13.78 -11.24
C ALA A 101 -2.84 -12.75 -10.12
N TYR A 102 -3.26 -13.05 -8.91
CA TYR A 102 -2.95 -12.19 -7.76
C TYR A 102 -1.48 -12.30 -7.36
N TYR A 103 -0.85 -13.41 -7.73
CA TYR A 103 0.46 -13.76 -7.23
C TYR A 103 1.46 -13.87 -8.36
N GLN A 104 2.68 -13.38 -8.11
CA GLN A 104 3.77 -13.43 -9.08
C GLN A 104 4.11 -14.85 -9.54
N PHE A 105 3.80 -15.89 -8.76
CA PHE A 105 4.00 -17.29 -9.17
C PHE A 105 3.02 -17.76 -10.26
N GLU A 106 1.91 -17.06 -10.44
CA GLU A 106 0.90 -17.33 -11.48
C GLU A 106 1.23 -16.60 -12.79
N LEU A 107 2.31 -15.80 -12.81
CA LEU A 107 2.77 -15.07 -13.99
C LEU A 107 3.77 -15.93 -14.78
N THR A 108 3.55 -16.07 -16.09
CA THR A 108 4.51 -16.73 -16.97
C THR A 108 5.72 -15.83 -17.24
N PRO A 109 6.90 -16.38 -17.56
CA PRO A 109 8.10 -15.59 -17.83
C PRO A 109 7.92 -14.50 -18.90
N GLU A 110 7.05 -14.71 -19.88
CA GLU A 110 6.78 -13.75 -20.96
C GLU A 110 6.07 -12.47 -20.48
N ARG A 111 5.46 -12.53 -19.29
CA ARG A 111 4.79 -11.39 -18.62
C ARG A 111 5.77 -10.55 -17.79
N LEU A 112 6.95 -11.08 -17.44
CA LEU A 112 8.03 -10.36 -16.76
C LEU A 112 8.92 -9.68 -17.82
N ARG A 113 8.54 -8.47 -18.26
CA ARG A 113 9.33 -7.68 -19.23
C ARG A 113 9.90 -6.44 -18.60
#